data_AF-A0A9D6M867-F1
#
_entry.id   AF-A0A9D6M867-F1
#
_cell.length_a   1.000
_cell.length_b   1.000
_cell.length_c   1.000
_cell.angle_alpha   90.00
_cell.angle_beta   90.00
_cell.angle_gamma   90.00
#
_symmetry.space_group_name_H-M   'P 1'
#
loop_
_entity.id
_entity.type
_entity.pdbx_description
1 polymer ?
#
loop_
_entity_poly.entity_id
_entity_poly.type
_entity_poly.pdbx_seq_one_letter_code
_entity_poly.pdbx_strand_id
1 'polypeptide(L)'
;MNAAIAKTQEIIDEVLKAYPEKTRKKRAMHLKPNDPSGGCAVKSNVKCVPGVMTARGCAYAGSKGVVWGPVKDMVHLSHGPVGCGQYSWATRRNLASGKPGVDNFVPFQFTSDFQERDIVYGGD
;
A
#
# COMPACT_ATOMS: atom_id res chain seq x y z
N MET A 1 29.91 5.01 -20.97
CA MET A 1 28.61 5.05 -20.26
C MET A 1 27.52 5.35 -21.29
N ASN A 2 26.44 4.58 -21.34
CA ASN A 2 25.33 4.82 -22.26
C ASN A 2 24.75 6.24 -22.01
N ALA A 3 24.60 7.05 -23.05
CA ALA A 3 24.10 8.42 -22.95
C ALA A 3 22.73 8.51 -22.22
N ALA A 4 21.89 7.47 -22.37
CA ALA A 4 20.61 7.39 -21.68
C ALA A 4 20.73 7.20 -20.15
N ILE A 5 21.73 6.43 -19.70
CA ILE A 5 22.02 6.20 -18.28
C ILE A 5 22.49 7.51 -17.62
N ALA A 6 23.40 8.23 -18.28
CA ALA A 6 23.90 9.52 -17.81
C ALA A 6 22.76 10.56 -17.70
N LYS A 7 21.95 10.70 -18.76
CA LYS A 7 20.79 11.61 -18.75
C LYS A 7 19.79 11.29 -17.64
N THR A 8 19.54 10.00 -17.38
CA THR A 8 18.63 9.59 -16.29
C THR A 8 19.22 9.94 -14.93
N GLN A 9 20.53 9.80 -14.75
CA GLN A 9 21.21 10.16 -13.50
C GLN A 9 21.11 11.67 -13.22
N GLU A 10 21.28 12.50 -14.24
CA GLU A 10 21.12 13.97 -14.12
C GLU A 10 19.71 14.35 -13.63
N ILE A 11 18.66 13.73 -14.20
CA ILE A 11 17.27 13.96 -13.77
C ILE A 11 17.06 13.53 -12.32
N ILE A 12 17.62 12.38 -11.91
CA ILE A 12 17.53 11.90 -10.52
C ILE A 12 18.19 12.92 -9.58
N ASP A 13 19.37 13.40 -9.92
CA ASP A 13 20.12 14.35 -9.10
C ASP A 13 19.43 15.72 -9.01
N GLU A 14 18.82 16.19 -10.10
CA GLU A 14 18.00 17.40 -10.11
C GLU A 14 16.80 17.28 -9.17
N VAL A 15 16.00 16.21 -9.28
CA VAL A 15 14.84 15.97 -8.42
C VAL A 15 15.25 15.85 -6.95
N LEU A 16 16.41 15.24 -6.67
CA LEU A 16 16.91 15.06 -5.32
C LEU A 16 17.33 16.37 -4.63
N LYS A 17 17.58 17.47 -5.38
CA LYS A 17 17.90 18.78 -4.81
C LYS A 17 16.74 19.40 -4.03
N ALA A 18 15.50 19.05 -4.36
CA ALA A 18 14.31 19.57 -3.67
C ALA A 18 14.18 19.03 -2.24
N TYR A 19 14.88 17.96 -1.88
CA TYR A 19 14.77 17.34 -0.56
C TYR A 19 15.79 17.90 0.45
N PRO A 20 15.41 18.03 1.73
CA PRO A 20 16.36 18.24 2.82
C PRO A 20 17.40 17.13 2.87
N GLU A 21 18.60 17.42 3.38
CA GLU A 21 19.76 16.51 3.31
C GLU A 21 19.47 15.10 3.82
N LYS A 22 18.79 14.98 4.97
CA LYS A 22 18.41 13.68 5.57
C LYS A 22 17.48 12.87 4.66
N THR A 23 16.49 13.53 4.06
CA THR A 23 15.54 12.90 3.13
C THR A 23 16.21 12.56 1.82
N ARG A 24 17.06 13.45 1.30
CA ARG A 24 17.85 13.25 0.07
C ARG A 24 18.72 11.99 0.17
N LYS A 25 19.49 11.83 1.25
CA LYS A 25 20.33 10.64 1.49
C LYS A 25 19.49 9.35 1.50
N LYS A 26 18.30 9.39 2.11
CA LYS A 26 17.39 8.23 2.12
C LYS A 26 16.80 7.93 0.75
N ARG A 27 16.36 8.96 0.01
CA ARG A 27 15.73 8.82 -1.32
C ARG A 27 16.73 8.39 -2.39
N ALA A 28 17.97 8.83 -2.32
CA ALA A 28 19.04 8.47 -3.27
C ALA A 28 19.31 6.96 -3.34
N MET A 29 19.10 6.22 -2.25
CA MET A 29 19.24 4.75 -2.24
C MET A 29 18.16 4.02 -3.06
N HIS A 30 17.05 4.69 -3.40
CA HIS A 30 15.89 4.11 -4.07
C HIS A 30 15.79 4.46 -5.55
N LEU A 31 16.70 5.29 -6.06
CA LEU A 31 16.66 5.81 -7.42
C LEU A 31 18.01 5.60 -8.08
N LYS A 32 18.04 4.79 -9.14
CA LYS A 32 19.19 4.61 -10.02
C LYS A 32 18.72 4.39 -11.46
N PRO A 33 19.49 4.86 -12.46
CA PRO A 33 19.27 4.45 -13.84
C PRO A 33 19.39 2.93 -13.95
N ASN A 34 18.57 2.32 -14.79
CA ASN A 34 18.67 0.89 -15.06
C ASN A 34 19.90 0.62 -15.93
N ASP A 35 20.76 -0.29 -15.45
CA ASP A 35 21.86 -0.86 -16.23
C ASP A 35 21.63 -2.37 -16.35
N PRO A 36 21.18 -2.87 -17.52
CA PRO A 36 20.90 -4.29 -17.74
C PRO A 36 22.11 -5.21 -17.54
N SER A 37 23.34 -4.67 -17.58
CA SER A 37 24.55 -5.44 -17.33
C SER A 37 24.90 -5.56 -15.84
N GLY A 38 24.26 -4.77 -14.98
CA GLY A 38 24.52 -4.71 -13.54
C GLY A 38 23.59 -5.57 -12.69
N GLY A 39 23.97 -5.72 -11.41
CA GLY A 39 23.12 -6.32 -10.38
C GLY A 39 22.11 -5.35 -9.75
N CYS A 40 21.47 -5.77 -8.66
CA CYS A 40 20.49 -4.95 -7.94
C CYS A 40 21.14 -3.68 -7.36
N ALA A 41 20.88 -2.53 -7.97
CA ALA A 41 21.49 -1.25 -7.63
C ALA A 41 20.64 -0.35 -6.71
N VAL A 42 19.42 -0.78 -6.36
CA VAL A 42 18.48 0.01 -5.55
C VAL A 42 18.10 -0.73 -4.27
N LYS A 43 18.00 0.01 -3.17
CA LYS A 43 17.44 -0.51 -1.92
C LYS A 43 15.92 -0.57 -2.04
N SER A 44 15.29 -1.61 -1.51
CA SER A 44 13.83 -1.76 -1.47
C SER A 44 13.38 -2.26 -0.10
N ASN A 45 12.07 -2.37 0.13
CA ASN A 45 11.48 -2.86 1.38
C ASN A 45 11.99 -2.19 2.67
N VAL A 46 12.19 -0.87 2.63
CA VAL A 46 12.49 -0.06 3.82
C VAL A 46 11.34 0.88 4.15
N LYS A 47 11.31 1.40 5.39
CA LYS A 47 10.30 2.38 5.86
C LYS A 47 10.25 3.62 4.96
N CYS A 48 9.03 4.11 4.68
CA CYS A 48 8.85 5.36 3.95
C CYS A 48 9.40 6.55 4.74
N VAL A 49 9.87 7.57 4.02
CA VAL A 49 10.20 8.85 4.64
C VAL A 49 8.90 9.60 4.96
N PRO A 50 8.72 10.17 6.16
CA PRO A 50 7.54 10.97 6.48
C PRO A 50 7.38 12.19 5.55
N GLY A 51 6.14 12.54 5.21
CA GLY A 51 5.82 13.77 4.47
C GLY A 51 6.14 13.78 2.98
N VAL A 52 6.58 12.66 2.39
CA VAL A 52 6.94 12.59 0.95
C VAL A 52 5.82 12.07 0.04
N MET A 53 4.58 12.05 0.52
CA MET A 53 3.39 11.62 -0.24
C MET A 53 3.59 10.25 -0.92
N THR A 54 3.90 9.23 -0.13
CA THR A 54 4.14 7.87 -0.65
C THR A 54 2.85 7.26 -1.20
N ALA A 55 2.95 6.53 -2.32
CA ALA A 55 1.85 5.75 -2.90
C ALA A 55 1.63 4.39 -2.21
N ARG A 56 2.30 4.11 -1.09
CA ARG A 56 2.12 2.85 -0.34
C ARG A 56 0.81 2.84 0.44
N GLY A 57 0.20 1.66 0.53
CA GLY A 57 -0.84 1.36 1.51
C GLY A 57 -0.28 0.82 2.84
N CYS A 58 -1.11 0.10 3.58
CA CYS A 58 -0.76 -0.57 4.84
C CYS A 58 -0.90 -2.09 4.75
N ALA A 59 -0.48 -2.81 5.79
CA ALA A 59 -0.59 -4.27 5.85
C ALA A 59 -2.03 -4.77 5.77
N TYR A 60 -3.00 -4.04 6.35
CA TYR A 60 -4.44 -4.36 6.22
C TYR A 60 -4.89 -4.37 4.75
N ALA A 61 -4.47 -3.38 3.95
CA ALA A 61 -4.80 -3.35 2.53
C ALA A 61 -4.23 -4.57 1.79
N GLY A 62 -3.01 -4.99 2.11
CA GLY A 62 -2.38 -6.20 1.55
C GLY A 62 -3.03 -7.50 2.00
N SER A 63 -3.48 -7.60 3.25
CA SER A 63 -4.16 -8.79 3.78
C SER A 63 -5.62 -8.83 3.34
N LYS A 64 -6.46 -7.94 3.88
CA LYS A 64 -7.91 -7.92 3.64
C LYS A 64 -8.24 -7.48 2.22
N GLY A 65 -7.65 -6.38 1.75
CA GLY A 65 -8.01 -5.80 0.45
C GLY A 65 -7.53 -6.62 -0.76
N VAL A 66 -6.40 -7.34 -0.63
CA VAL A 66 -5.77 -8.05 -1.74
C VAL A 66 -5.95 -9.56 -1.66
N VAL A 67 -5.60 -10.20 -0.53
CA VAL A 67 -5.53 -11.66 -0.41
C VAL A 67 -6.86 -12.25 0.06
N TRP A 68 -7.40 -11.77 1.18
CA TRP A 68 -8.57 -12.39 1.82
C TRP A 68 -9.90 -11.95 1.21
N GLY A 69 -10.09 -10.65 0.96
CA GLY A 69 -11.36 -10.10 0.46
C GLY A 69 -11.93 -10.76 -0.81
N PRO A 70 -11.13 -11.29 -1.75
CA PRO A 70 -11.64 -12.06 -2.88
C PRO A 70 -12.19 -13.45 -2.57
N VAL A 71 -11.96 -14.02 -1.39
CA VAL A 71 -12.54 -15.31 -1.02
C VAL A 71 -14.03 -15.13 -0.75
N LYS A 72 -14.84 -15.64 -1.69
CA LYS A 72 -16.23 -15.20 -1.86
C LYS A 72 -17.23 -15.78 -0.87
N ASP A 73 -16.96 -16.96 -0.37
CA ASP A 73 -17.82 -17.76 0.50
C ASP A 73 -17.44 -17.61 1.99
N MET A 74 -16.59 -16.64 2.32
CA MET A 74 -16.25 -16.27 3.69
C MET A 74 -16.63 -14.82 3.98
N VAL A 75 -17.07 -14.58 5.21
CA VAL A 75 -17.26 -13.23 5.75
C VAL A 75 -15.95 -12.73 6.33
N HIS A 76 -15.46 -11.60 5.81
CA HIS A 76 -14.22 -10.96 6.29
C HIS A 76 -14.56 -9.77 7.18
N LEU A 77 -14.35 -9.91 8.49
CA LEU A 77 -14.57 -8.82 9.44
C LEU A 77 -13.40 -7.83 9.41
N SER A 78 -13.69 -6.59 9.02
CA SER A 78 -12.77 -5.46 9.21
C SER A 78 -12.85 -5.02 10.67
N HIS A 79 -12.09 -5.67 11.55
CA HIS A 79 -12.18 -5.44 12.98
C HIS A 79 -11.45 -4.14 13.39
N GLY A 80 -12.21 -3.18 13.92
CA GLY A 80 -11.74 -1.85 14.30
C GLY A 80 -12.74 -0.74 13.91
N PRO A 81 -12.29 0.52 13.83
CA PRO A 81 -13.13 1.64 13.40
C PRO A 81 -13.58 1.53 11.94
N VAL A 82 -14.69 2.20 11.58
CA VAL A 82 -15.34 2.10 10.26
C VAL A 82 -14.45 2.39 9.03
N GLY A 83 -13.45 3.27 9.16
CA GLY A 83 -12.74 3.85 8.01
C GLY A 83 -12.05 2.82 7.09
N CYS A 84 -11.30 1.88 7.66
CA CYS A 84 -10.55 0.88 6.88
C CYS A 84 -11.47 0.01 6.00
N GLY A 85 -12.62 -0.39 6.55
CA GLY A 85 -13.64 -1.14 5.82
C GLY A 85 -14.23 -0.31 4.69
N GLN A 86 -14.67 0.91 5.00
CA GLN A 86 -15.35 1.81 4.07
C GLN A 86 -14.49 2.15 2.85
N TYR A 87 -13.23 2.56 3.04
CA TYR A 87 -12.35 2.96 1.92
C TYR A 87 -11.85 1.77 1.09
N SER A 88 -11.96 0.54 1.61
CA SER A 88 -11.63 -0.68 0.87
C SER A 88 -12.85 -1.39 0.28
N TRP A 89 -14.05 -0.82 0.44
CA TRP A 89 -15.27 -1.46 0.02
C TRP A 89 -15.46 -1.36 -1.49
N ALA A 90 -15.38 -2.50 -2.17
CA ALA A 90 -15.60 -2.65 -3.61
C ALA A 90 -14.69 -1.78 -4.51
N THR A 91 -13.58 -1.25 -3.98
CA THR A 91 -12.63 -0.43 -4.75
C THR A 91 -11.68 -1.28 -5.59
N ARG A 92 -11.42 -2.53 -5.18
CA ARG A 92 -10.67 -3.51 -5.97
C ARG A 92 -11.63 -4.37 -6.79
N ARG A 93 -11.31 -4.55 -8.08
CA ARG A 93 -12.16 -5.26 -9.06
C ARG A 93 -11.97 -6.79 -9.04
N ASN A 94 -11.99 -7.40 -7.87
CA ASN A 94 -11.99 -8.86 -7.72
C ASN A 94 -13.40 -9.42 -7.93
N LEU A 95 -13.72 -9.70 -9.19
CA LEU A 95 -15.01 -10.25 -9.60
C LEU A 95 -15.25 -11.63 -8.97
N ALA A 96 -16.47 -11.86 -8.50
CA ALA A 96 -16.90 -13.13 -7.93
C ALA A 96 -18.34 -13.45 -8.37
N SER A 97 -18.61 -14.71 -8.70
CA SER A 97 -19.92 -15.23 -9.02
C SER A 97 -20.63 -15.81 -7.79
N GLY A 98 -21.95 -15.69 -7.75
CA GLY A 98 -22.80 -16.11 -6.64
C GLY A 98 -23.86 -15.05 -6.34
N LYS A 99 -24.85 -15.37 -5.52
CA LYS A 99 -25.88 -14.47 -5.02
C LYS A 99 -25.31 -13.61 -3.88
N PRO A 100 -25.12 -12.30 -4.07
CA PRO A 100 -24.58 -11.41 -3.04
C PRO A 100 -25.37 -11.52 -1.72
N GLY A 101 -24.67 -11.75 -0.61
CA GLY A 101 -25.25 -11.83 0.73
C GLY A 101 -25.83 -13.20 1.09
N VAL A 102 -25.73 -14.18 0.19
CA VAL A 102 -26.14 -15.58 0.46
C VAL A 102 -24.93 -16.51 0.37
N ASP A 103 -24.25 -16.55 -0.78
CA ASP A 103 -23.05 -17.38 -1.01
C ASP A 103 -21.87 -16.57 -1.57
N ASN A 104 -22.04 -15.25 -1.68
CA ASN A 104 -21.04 -14.31 -2.15
C ASN A 104 -21.01 -13.06 -1.26
N PHE A 105 -19.94 -12.92 -0.47
CA PHE A 105 -19.74 -11.84 0.48
C PHE A 105 -18.69 -10.81 0.05
N VAL A 106 -18.03 -11.02 -1.11
CA VAL A 106 -17.02 -10.10 -1.68
C VAL A 106 -17.51 -8.65 -1.80
N PRO A 107 -18.74 -8.36 -2.26
CA PRO A 107 -19.18 -6.98 -2.47
C PRO A 107 -19.69 -6.31 -1.18
N PHE A 108 -19.49 -6.91 -0.01
CA PHE A 108 -19.94 -6.35 1.27
C PHE A 108 -18.79 -5.88 2.14
N GLN A 109 -19.11 -4.97 3.06
CA GLN A 109 -18.25 -4.59 4.16
C GLN A 109 -18.87 -5.07 5.47
N PHE A 110 -18.14 -5.93 6.18
CA PHE A 110 -18.41 -6.28 7.56
C PHE A 110 -17.37 -5.57 8.45
N THR A 111 -17.81 -4.93 9.52
CA THR A 111 -16.95 -4.19 10.45
C THR A 111 -17.50 -4.31 11.87
N SER A 112 -16.62 -4.23 12.87
CA SER A 112 -17.03 -4.12 14.27
C SER A 112 -17.33 -2.68 14.69
N ASP A 113 -17.01 -1.70 13.84
CA ASP A 113 -17.28 -0.26 14.04
C ASP A 113 -16.94 0.24 15.45
N PHE A 114 -15.67 0.08 15.83
CA PHE A 114 -15.19 0.45 17.16
C PHE A 114 -15.52 1.90 17.50
N GLN A 115 -16.16 2.07 18.63
CA GLN A 115 -16.39 3.32 19.32
C GLN A 115 -15.35 3.53 20.42
N GLU A 116 -15.33 4.72 21.03
CA GLU A 116 -14.39 5.05 22.10
C GLU A 116 -14.45 4.04 23.26
N ARG A 117 -15.64 3.56 23.60
CA ARG A 117 -15.82 2.54 24.63
C ARG A 117 -15.06 1.24 24.31
N ASP A 118 -15.04 0.81 23.05
CA ASP A 118 -14.40 -0.44 22.64
C ASP A 118 -12.87 -0.29 22.63
N ILE A 119 -12.37 0.94 22.44
CA ILE A 119 -10.96 1.28 22.63
C ILE A 119 -10.58 1.26 24.12
N VAL A 120 -11.45 1.78 25.00
CA VAL A 120 -11.19 1.90 26.45
C VAL A 120 -11.26 0.54 27.15
N TYR A 121 -12.27 -0.28 26.83
CA TYR A 121 -12.57 -1.50 27.55
C TYR A 121 -12.24 -2.78 26.79
N GLY A 122 -11.76 -2.68 25.55
CA GLY A 122 -11.55 -3.82 24.66
C GLY A 122 -12.83 -4.21 23.89
N GLY A 123 -12.64 -5.00 22.83
CA GLY A 123 -13.71 -5.39 21.90
C GLY A 123 -13.64 -6.87 21.49
N ASP A 124 -13.12 -7.71 22.40
CA ASP A 124 -13.13 -9.18 22.29
C ASP A 124 -14.56 -9.74 22.41
#